data_AF-A0A9E2Q9X0-F1
#
_entry.id   AF-A0A9E2Q9X0-F1
#
_cell.length_a   1.000
_cell.length_b   1.000
_cell.length_c   1.000
_cell.angle_alpha   90.00
_cell.angle_beta   90.00
_cell.angle_gamma   90.00
#
_symmetry.space_group_name_H-M   'P 1'
#
loop_
_entity.id
_entity.type
_entity.pdbx_description
1 polymer ?
#
loop_
_entity_poly.entity_id
_entity_poly.type
_entity_poly.pdbx_seq_one_letter_code
_entity_poly.pdbx_strand_id
1 'polypeptide(L)'
;MRTKQKVFLDACCWVAGTLSRIGGSRFILALAKEGHIEILATKRIVVQTVKALGKKYGDDELRDFLKLFSNVSPTIVEDATDEEGARWSDLTHEDDCHVLAGAMKGKADILVSLDRKHVVTEKVVARFPIPVMTTKEFLDWFMERTEG
;
A
#
# COMPACT_ATOMS: atom_id res chain seq x y z
N MET A 1 -8.93 16.69 -17.38
CA MET A 1 -7.73 16.22 -16.66
C MET A 1 -7.94 14.75 -16.33
N ARG A 2 -7.03 13.86 -16.74
CA ARG A 2 -7.04 12.48 -16.19
C ARG A 2 -6.66 12.60 -14.71
N THR A 3 -7.52 12.12 -13.82
CA THR A 3 -7.20 12.02 -12.39
C THR A 3 -6.04 11.05 -12.19
N LYS A 4 -5.11 11.37 -11.29
CA LYS A 4 -3.99 10.47 -10.96
C LYS A 4 -4.54 9.15 -10.42
N GLN A 5 -3.86 8.06 -10.73
CA GLN A 5 -4.24 6.75 -10.22
C GLN A 5 -4.02 6.70 -8.70
N LYS A 6 -5.05 6.33 -7.94
CA LYS A 6 -4.99 6.19 -6.49
C LYS A 6 -4.58 4.79 -6.10
N VAL A 7 -3.40 4.68 -5.49
CA VAL A 7 -2.77 3.41 -5.13
C VAL A 7 -2.70 3.31 -3.62
N PHE A 8 -3.46 2.37 -3.04
CA PHE A 8 -3.35 2.08 -1.61
C PHE A 8 -2.16 1.15 -1.38
N LEU A 9 -1.23 1.58 -0.50
CA LEU A 9 -0.08 0.76 -0.14
C LEU A 9 -0.26 0.11 1.23
N ASP A 10 -0.10 -1.20 1.27
CA ASP A 10 0.04 -1.96 2.50
C ASP A 10 1.35 -1.61 3.25
N ALA A 11 1.38 -1.82 4.56
CA ALA A 11 2.53 -1.54 5.42
C ALA A 11 3.79 -2.31 4.98
N CYS A 12 3.64 -3.54 4.48
CA CYS A 12 4.78 -4.31 3.97
C CYS A 12 5.48 -3.62 2.77
N CYS A 13 4.75 -2.88 1.94
CA CYS A 13 5.31 -2.07 0.86
C CYS A 13 6.11 -0.88 1.38
N TRP A 14 5.61 -0.20 2.41
CA TRP A 14 6.33 0.91 3.06
C TRP A 14 7.62 0.45 3.73
N VAL A 15 7.57 -0.69 4.44
CA VAL A 15 8.76 -1.32 5.03
C VAL A 15 9.77 -1.68 3.94
N ALA A 16 9.35 -2.39 2.89
CA ALA A 16 10.26 -2.79 1.81
C ALA A 16 10.86 -1.58 1.06
N GLY A 17 10.07 -0.54 0.81
CA GLY A 17 10.52 0.69 0.17
C GLY A 17 11.44 1.55 1.06
N THR A 18 11.40 1.34 2.38
CA THR A 18 12.35 1.95 3.32
C THR A 18 13.69 1.20 3.29
N LEU A 19 13.64 -0.13 3.39
CA LEU A 19 14.82 -0.99 3.53
C LEU A 19 15.59 -1.20 2.21
N SER A 20 14.93 -1.08 1.06
CA SER A 20 15.55 -1.27 -0.26
C SER A 20 15.41 -0.03 -1.12
N ARG A 21 16.53 0.42 -1.70
CA ARG A 21 16.57 1.57 -2.63
C ARG A 21 16.32 1.21 -4.10
N ILE A 22 16.22 -0.09 -4.41
CA ILE A 22 16.11 -0.58 -5.80
C ILE A 22 14.89 -1.49 -6.02
N GLY A 23 14.14 -1.82 -4.97
CA GLY A 23 12.97 -2.70 -5.07
C GLY A 23 11.73 -2.03 -5.65
N GLY A 24 10.75 -2.84 -6.08
CA GLY A 24 9.49 -2.35 -6.67
C GLY A 24 8.75 -1.34 -5.79
N SER A 25 8.68 -1.58 -4.47
CA SER A 25 8.08 -0.60 -3.54
C SER A 25 8.77 0.77 -3.60
N ARG A 26 10.10 0.81 -3.72
CA ARG A 26 10.84 2.07 -3.82
C ARG A 26 10.51 2.81 -5.11
N PHE A 27 10.38 2.09 -6.21
CA PHE A 27 10.04 2.68 -7.50
C PHE A 27 8.61 3.24 -7.49
N ILE A 28 7.64 2.53 -6.89
CA ILE A 28 6.28 3.06 -6.69
C ILE A 28 6.28 4.35 -5.87
N LEU A 29 7.05 4.41 -4.78
CA LEU A 29 7.19 5.62 -3.97
C LEU A 29 7.82 6.78 -4.77
N ALA A 30 8.77 6.49 -5.66
CA ALA A 30 9.33 7.48 -6.57
C ALA A 30 8.29 8.00 -7.58
N LEU A 31 7.47 7.11 -8.17
CA LEU A 31 6.37 7.52 -9.07
C LEU A 31 5.40 8.48 -8.38
N ALA A 32 5.07 8.23 -7.12
CA ALA A 32 4.21 9.11 -6.34
C ALA A 32 4.86 10.46 -6.05
N LYS A 33 6.15 10.47 -5.68
CA LYS A 33 6.92 11.68 -5.44
C LYS A 33 6.99 12.58 -6.68
N GLU A 34 7.19 11.99 -7.86
CA GLU A 34 7.17 12.70 -9.15
C GLU A 34 5.75 13.03 -9.63
N GLY A 35 4.72 12.62 -8.88
CA GLY A 35 3.34 12.99 -9.11
C GLY A 35 2.65 12.19 -10.21
N HIS A 36 3.18 11.04 -10.63
CA HIS A 36 2.53 10.16 -11.60
C HIS A 36 1.33 9.41 -11.02
N ILE A 37 1.39 9.11 -9.72
CA ILE A 37 0.31 8.45 -8.97
C ILE A 37 0.03 9.18 -7.66
N GLU A 38 -1.11 8.89 -7.04
CA GLU A 38 -1.44 9.31 -5.68
C GLU A 38 -1.40 8.09 -4.77
N ILE A 39 -0.55 8.12 -3.73
CA ILE A 39 -0.52 7.03 -2.74
C ILE A 39 -1.50 7.34 -1.61
N LEU A 40 -2.31 6.32 -1.28
CA LEU A 40 -3.20 6.32 -0.13
C LEU A 40 -2.63 5.43 0.97
N ALA A 41 -2.79 5.86 2.22
CA ALA A 41 -2.53 5.05 3.40
C ALA A 41 -3.48 5.46 4.54
N THR A 42 -3.84 4.53 5.42
CA THR A 42 -4.52 4.90 6.67
C THR A 42 -3.51 5.11 7.81
N LYS A 43 -3.94 5.71 8.93
CA LYS A 43 -3.08 5.87 10.11
C LYS A 43 -2.64 4.51 10.66
N ARG A 44 -3.50 3.49 10.62
CA ARG A 44 -3.18 2.12 11.02
C ARG A 44 -2.01 1.54 10.20
N ILE A 45 -1.99 1.76 8.88
CA ILE A 45 -0.85 1.36 8.02
C ILE A 45 0.45 2.04 8.46
N VAL A 46 0.40 3.35 8.74
CA VAL A 46 1.58 4.10 9.22
C VAL A 46 2.07 3.55 10.55
N VAL A 47 1.17 3.32 11.51
CA VAL A 47 1.50 2.75 12.83
C VAL A 47 2.10 1.35 12.69
N GLN A 48 1.54 0.49 11.83
CA GLN A 48 2.10 -0.85 11.57
C GLN A 48 3.51 -0.76 10.97
N THR A 49 3.74 0.17 10.04
CA THR A 49 5.04 0.41 9.44
C THR A 49 6.07 0.86 10.47
N VAL A 50 5.74 1.86 11.30
CA VAL A 50 6.59 2.37 12.38
C VAL A 50 6.94 1.26 13.38
N LYS A 51 5.93 0.49 13.81
CA LYS A 51 6.14 -0.65 14.72
C LYS A 51 7.04 -1.71 14.10
N ALA A 52 6.83 -2.06 12.83
CA ALA A 52 7.64 -3.05 12.13
C ALA A 52 9.09 -2.61 12.00
N LEU A 53 9.34 -1.35 11.61
CA LEU A 53 10.68 -0.80 11.48
C LEU A 53 11.40 -0.67 12.82
N GLY A 54 10.78 -0.03 13.80
CA GLY A 54 11.39 0.18 15.11
C GLY A 54 11.67 -1.13 15.86
N LYS A 55 10.78 -2.13 15.75
CA LYS A 55 10.97 -3.43 16.44
C LYS A 55 12.03 -4.30 15.77
N LYS A 56 12.14 -4.28 14.43
CA LYS A 56 12.94 -5.26 13.68
C LYS A 56 14.26 -4.72 13.12
N TYR A 57 14.37 -3.41 12.90
CA TYR A 57 15.50 -2.83 12.18
C TYR A 57 16.18 -1.71 12.98
N GLY A 58 15.41 -0.90 13.71
CA GLY A 58 15.93 0.10 14.65
C GLY A 58 15.56 1.54 14.28
N ASP A 59 16.19 2.48 14.99
CA ASP A 59 15.85 3.90 14.92
C ASP A 59 16.30 4.56 13.61
N ASP A 60 17.37 4.08 12.98
CA ASP A 60 17.89 4.68 11.75
C ASP A 60 16.93 4.42 10.57
N GLU A 61 16.42 3.19 10.44
CA GLU A 61 15.40 2.86 9.45
C GLU A 61 14.08 3.58 9.73
N LEU A 62 13.73 3.80 11.00
CA LEU A 62 12.56 4.61 11.34
C LEU A 62 12.74 6.06 10.89
N ARG A 63 13.91 6.67 11.12
CA ARG A 63 14.21 8.04 10.63
C ARG A 63 14.14 8.10 9.11
N ASP A 64 14.67 7.10 8.42
CA ASP A 64 14.65 7.05 6.97
C ASP A 64 13.23 6.85 6.42
N PHE A 65 12.39 6.06 7.08
CA PHE A 65 10.97 5.99 6.78
C PHE A 65 10.28 7.34 6.95
N LEU A 66 10.50 8.05 8.06
CA LEU A 66 9.87 9.36 8.29
C LEU A 66 10.25 10.39 7.21
N LYS A 67 11.53 10.42 6.80
CA LYS A 67 11.99 11.25 5.68
C LYS A 67 11.30 10.83 4.37
N LEU A 68 11.25 9.53 4.09
CA LEU A 68 10.63 8.99 2.88
C LEU A 68 9.14 9.32 2.83
N PHE A 69 8.42 9.08 3.93
CA PHE A 69 7.01 9.36 4.08
C PHE A 69 6.70 10.85 3.90
N SER A 70 7.51 11.73 4.49
CA SER A 70 7.38 13.17 4.31
C SER A 70 7.64 13.62 2.87
N ASN A 71 8.57 12.98 2.16
CA ASN A 71 8.88 13.31 0.76
C ASN A 71 7.83 12.80 -0.22
N VAL A 72 7.25 11.62 0.05
CA VAL A 72 6.17 11.04 -0.75
C VAL A 72 4.85 11.76 -0.49
N SER A 73 4.64 12.22 0.75
CA SER A 73 3.44 12.94 1.20
C SER A 73 2.13 12.23 0.81
N PRO A 74 1.92 10.96 1.22
CA PRO A 74 0.73 10.23 0.84
C PRO A 74 -0.55 10.86 1.41
N THR A 75 -1.67 10.67 0.72
CA THR A 75 -2.99 11.06 1.23
C THR A 75 -3.38 10.13 2.37
N ILE A 76 -3.54 10.70 3.57
CA ILE A 76 -4.00 9.95 4.75
C ILE A 76 -5.50 9.81 4.71
N VAL A 77 -5.95 8.57 4.58
CA VAL A 77 -7.36 8.19 4.64
C VAL A 77 -7.71 7.88 6.10
N GLU A 78 -8.96 8.15 6.47
CA GLU A 78 -9.50 7.69 7.74
C GLU A 78 -9.37 6.16 7.89
N ASP A 79 -9.08 5.70 9.10
CA ASP A 79 -9.10 4.26 9.36
C ASP A 79 -10.51 3.72 9.15
N ALA A 80 -10.61 2.53 8.57
CA ALA A 80 -11.85 1.78 8.55
C ALA A 80 -12.24 1.39 9.98
N THR A 81 -13.54 1.40 10.28
CA THR A 81 -14.04 0.85 11.54
C THR A 81 -13.87 -0.68 11.55
N ASP A 82 -13.93 -1.29 12.72
CA ASP A 82 -13.85 -2.74 12.83
C ASP A 82 -15.01 -3.44 12.10
N GLU A 83 -16.20 -2.82 12.04
CA GLU A 83 -17.33 -3.32 11.26
C GLU A 83 -17.09 -3.21 9.75
N GLU A 84 -16.45 -2.14 9.28
CA GLU A 84 -16.04 -2.00 7.88
C GLU A 84 -14.97 -3.04 7.52
N GLY A 85 -14.05 -3.32 8.45
CA GLY A 85 -13.04 -4.39 8.34
C GLY A 85 -13.65 -5.79 8.29
N ALA A 86 -14.60 -6.08 9.19
CA ALA A 86 -15.21 -7.40 9.35
C ALA A 86 -15.90 -7.92 8.07
N ARG A 87 -16.32 -7.02 7.16
CA ARG A 87 -16.87 -7.36 5.83
C ARG A 87 -15.89 -8.14 4.95
N TRP A 88 -14.59 -8.08 5.26
CA TRP A 88 -13.54 -8.73 4.49
C TRP A 88 -12.96 -9.98 5.18
N SER A 89 -13.51 -10.38 6.33
CA SER A 89 -13.05 -11.55 7.11
C SER A 89 -13.15 -12.87 6.33
N ASP A 90 -14.07 -12.94 5.36
CA ASP A 90 -14.15 -14.07 4.45
C ASP A 90 -13.07 -14.07 3.37
N LEU A 91 -12.42 -12.94 3.06
CA LEU A 91 -11.44 -12.86 1.98
C LEU A 91 -10.00 -13.00 2.47
N THR A 92 -9.69 -12.45 3.63
CA THR A 92 -8.33 -12.36 4.18
C THR A 92 -8.29 -12.74 5.66
N HIS A 93 -7.09 -12.78 6.25
CA HIS A 93 -6.92 -12.96 7.68
C HIS A 93 -7.45 -11.75 8.46
N GLU A 94 -7.94 -11.96 9.69
CA GLU A 94 -8.58 -10.92 10.50
C GLU A 94 -7.71 -9.67 10.68
N ASP A 95 -6.40 -9.87 10.88
CA ASP A 95 -5.42 -8.81 11.06
C ASP A 95 -5.16 -7.97 9.80
N ASP A 96 -5.56 -8.46 8.62
CA ASP A 96 -5.36 -7.83 7.32
C ASP A 96 -6.64 -7.25 6.73
N CYS A 97 -7.79 -7.48 7.37
CA CYS A 97 -9.08 -6.92 6.97
C CYS A 97 -9.08 -5.39 6.87
N HIS A 98 -8.32 -4.70 7.72
CA HIS A 98 -8.22 -3.23 7.68
C HIS A 98 -7.48 -2.74 6.44
N VAL A 99 -6.61 -3.56 5.82
CA VAL A 99 -5.91 -3.19 4.58
C VAL A 99 -6.92 -3.09 3.44
N LEU A 100 -7.78 -4.11 3.29
CA LEU A 100 -8.84 -4.14 2.29
C LEU A 100 -9.87 -3.03 2.55
N ALA A 101 -10.31 -2.88 3.80
CA ALA A 101 -11.28 -1.84 4.15
C ALA A 101 -10.72 -0.43 3.94
N GLY A 102 -9.46 -0.20 4.28
CA GLY A 102 -8.78 1.07 4.06
C GLY A 102 -8.70 1.45 2.57
N ALA A 103 -8.38 0.49 1.71
CA ALA A 103 -8.36 0.69 0.26
C ALA A 103 -9.75 1.11 -0.28
N MET A 104 -10.82 0.43 0.15
CA MET A 104 -12.19 0.79 -0.25
C MET A 104 -12.63 2.14 0.29
N LYS A 105 -12.34 2.43 1.56
CA LYS A 105 -12.68 3.71 2.20
C LYS A 105 -11.96 4.89 1.54
N GLY A 106 -10.71 4.68 1.14
CA GLY A 106 -9.90 5.64 0.40
C GLY A 106 -10.32 5.84 -1.04
N LYS A 107 -11.26 5.02 -1.55
CA LYS A 107 -11.60 4.94 -2.98
C LYS A 107 -10.34 4.74 -3.81
N ALA A 108 -9.49 3.83 -3.35
CA ALA A 108 -8.32 3.41 -4.10
C ALA A 108 -8.77 2.76 -5.40
N ASP A 109 -8.02 2.99 -6.46
CA ASP A 109 -8.24 2.29 -7.71
C ASP A 109 -7.50 0.95 -7.72
N ILE A 110 -6.40 0.84 -6.96
CA ILE A 110 -5.55 -0.34 -6.86
C ILE A 110 -5.05 -0.49 -5.42
N LEU A 111 -5.04 -1.74 -4.92
CA LEU A 111 -4.35 -2.12 -3.69
C LEU A 111 -3.03 -2.84 -4.04
N VAL A 112 -1.91 -2.37 -3.47
CA VAL A 112 -0.60 -3.01 -3.67
C VAL A 112 -0.05 -3.54 -2.35
N SER A 113 0.29 -4.82 -2.34
CA SER A 113 0.89 -5.51 -1.19
C SER A 113 2.00 -6.48 -1.61
N LEU A 114 2.87 -6.83 -0.67
CA LEU A 114 3.85 -7.91 -0.80
C LEU A 114 3.42 -9.17 0.00
N ASP A 115 2.34 -9.08 0.78
CA ASP A 115 1.80 -10.21 1.52
C ASP A 115 1.02 -11.14 0.58
N ARG A 116 1.71 -12.16 0.07
CA ARG A 116 1.12 -13.21 -0.78
C ARG A 116 0.33 -14.26 -0.02
N LYS A 117 0.36 -14.22 1.31
CA LYS A 117 -0.28 -15.22 2.17
C LYS A 117 -1.70 -14.81 2.55
N HIS A 118 -1.91 -13.51 2.76
CA HIS A 118 -3.17 -12.98 3.26
C HIS A 118 -3.80 -11.96 2.30
N VAL A 119 -3.03 -11.05 1.72
CA VAL A 119 -3.57 -9.96 0.89
C VAL A 119 -3.60 -10.32 -0.60
N VAL A 120 -2.46 -10.69 -1.19
CA VAL A 120 -2.34 -11.04 -2.61
C VAL A 120 -2.56 -12.54 -2.82
N THR A 121 -3.75 -13.01 -2.44
CA THR A 121 -4.18 -14.40 -2.62
C THR A 121 -5.14 -14.53 -3.79
N GLU A 122 -5.24 -15.72 -4.39
CA GLU A 122 -6.22 -15.99 -5.45
C GLU A 122 -7.64 -15.61 -5.04
N LYS A 123 -8.02 -15.89 -3.78
CA LYS A 123 -9.34 -15.58 -3.23
C LYS A 123 -9.61 -14.08 -3.18
N VAL A 124 -8.64 -13.29 -2.72
CA VAL A 124 -8.76 -11.83 -2.65
C VAL A 124 -8.77 -11.24 -4.06
N VAL A 125 -7.80 -11.61 -4.90
CA VAL A 125 -7.68 -11.11 -6.28
C VAL A 125 -8.95 -11.38 -7.09
N ALA A 126 -9.59 -12.54 -6.91
CA ALA A 126 -10.80 -12.91 -7.64
C ALA A 126 -12.08 -12.23 -7.14
N ARG A 127 -12.14 -11.79 -5.87
CA ARG A 127 -13.40 -11.36 -5.22
C ARG A 127 -13.39 -9.92 -4.72
N PHE A 128 -12.22 -9.30 -4.60
CA PHE A 128 -12.11 -7.93 -4.13
C PHE A 128 -12.51 -6.94 -5.24
N PRO A 129 -13.22 -5.83 -4.94
CA PRO A 129 -13.82 -4.99 -5.98
C PRO A 129 -12.82 -4.20 -6.84
N ILE A 130 -11.57 -4.08 -6.40
CA ILE A 130 -10.50 -3.37 -7.12
C ILE A 130 -9.31 -4.32 -7.30
N PRO A 131 -8.45 -4.09 -8.32
CA PRO A 131 -7.25 -4.89 -8.50
C PRO A 131 -6.37 -4.91 -7.24
N VAL A 132 -5.96 -6.12 -6.86
CA VAL A 132 -4.96 -6.37 -5.82
C VAL A 132 -3.72 -6.92 -6.51
N MET A 133 -2.60 -6.22 -6.37
CA MET A 133 -1.38 -6.51 -7.14
C MET A 133 -0.17 -6.58 -6.23
N THR A 134 0.81 -7.40 -6.61
CA THR A 134 2.19 -7.23 -6.14
C THR A 134 2.80 -5.97 -6.73
N THR A 135 3.92 -5.52 -6.15
CA THR A 135 4.66 -4.38 -6.69
C THR A 135 5.11 -4.59 -8.13
N LYS A 136 5.47 -5.83 -8.53
CA LYS A 136 5.86 -6.14 -9.90
C LYS A 136 4.67 -6.00 -10.86
N GLU A 137 3.55 -6.65 -10.54
CA GLU A 137 2.34 -6.61 -11.38
C GLU A 137 1.82 -5.19 -11.55
N PHE A 138 1.82 -4.38 -10.48
CA PHE A 138 1.44 -2.98 -10.57
C PHE A 138 2.35 -2.19 -11.50
N LEU A 139 3.67 -2.37 -11.41
CA LEU A 139 4.62 -1.64 -12.23
C LEU A 139 4.53 -2.05 -13.71
N ASP A 140 4.41 -3.35 -13.99
CA ASP A 140 4.22 -3.83 -15.36
C ASP A 140 2.93 -3.22 -15.96
N TRP A 141 1.81 -3.31 -15.22
CA TRP A 141 0.53 -2.71 -15.61
C TRP A 141 0.62 -1.19 -15.82
N PHE A 142 1.37 -0.50 -14.96
CA PHE A 142 1.50 0.96 -15.04
C PHE A 142 2.30 1.37 -16.29
N MET A 143 3.43 0.70 -16.54
CA MET A 143 4.30 0.99 -17.69
C MET A 143 3.61 0.77 -19.03
N GLU A 144 2.91 -0.37 -19.19
CA GLU A 144 2.14 -0.70 -20.40
C GLU A 144 1.10 0.37 -20.77
N ARG A 145 0.58 1.10 -19.78
CA ARG A 145 -0.46 2.12 -19.96
C ARG A 145 0.08 3.54 -20.11
N THR A 146 1.36 3.74 -19.82
CA THR A 146 2.06 5.02 -19.99
C THR A 146 2.87 5.07 -21.28
N GLU A 147 3.22 3.92 -21.86
CA GLU A 147 3.94 3.81 -23.13
C GLU A 147 3.03 3.79 -24.37
N GLY A 148 1.70 3.94 -24.20
CA GLY A 148 0.70 4.06 -25.27
C GLY A 148 -0.03 5.39 -25.27
#